data_AF-A0A529NWT1-F1
#
_entry.id   AF-A0A529NWT1-F1
#
_cell.length_a   1.000
_cell.length_b   1.000
_cell.length_c   1.000
_cell.angle_alpha   90.00
_cell.angle_beta   90.00
_cell.angle_gamma   90.00
#
_symmetry.space_group_name_H-M   'P 1'
#
loop_
_entity.id
_entity.type
_entity.pdbx_description
1 polymer ?
#
loop_
_entity_poly.entity_id
_entity_poly.type
_entity_poly.pdbx_seq_one_letter_code
_entity_poly.pdbx_strand_id
1 'polypeptide(L)' 'MTERIAVIGLGYVGLPVAVAFGKIFPATIAFDISERRINELRDGVDRTGEVDATELKESSIVFTTDRKMLKGATFFV' A
#
# COMPACT_ATOMS: atom_id res chain seq x y z
N MET A 1 17.41 -11.73 4.57
CA MET A 1 16.13 -11.48 5.26
C MET A 1 15.40 -10.44 4.46
N THR A 2 14.17 -10.70 4.04
CA THR A 2 13.35 -9.72 3.32
C THR A 2 12.55 -8.94 4.35
N GLU A 3 12.79 -7.64 4.44
CA GLU A 3 12.06 -6.73 5.34
C GLU A 3 10.57 -6.71 4.97
N ARG A 4 9.69 -6.74 5.98
CA ARG A 4 8.24 -6.67 5.78
C ARG A 4 7.71 -5.34 6.29
N ILE A 5 7.68 -4.37 5.40
CA ILE A 5 7.23 -3.01 5.67
C ILE A 5 5.71 -2.95 5.66
N ALA A 6 5.11 -2.24 6.61
CA ALA A 6 3.71 -1.86 6.58
C ALA A 6 3.57 -0.33 6.55
N VAL A 7 2.85 0.18 5.55
CA VAL A 7 2.48 1.60 5.47
C VAL A 7 1.03 1.74 5.92
N ILE A 8 0.79 2.54 6.96
CA ILE A 8 -0.52 2.72 7.59
C ILE A 8 -1.12 4.07 7.17
N GLY A 9 -2.21 3.99 6.41
CA GLY A 9 -2.89 5.13 5.82
C GLY A 9 -2.38 5.38 4.40
N LEU A 10 -3.28 5.32 3.43
CA LEU A 10 -2.96 5.42 2.00
C LEU A 10 -3.50 6.72 1.42
N GLY A 11 -3.24 7.82 2.12
CA GLY A 11 -3.51 9.17 1.63
C GLY A 11 -2.40 9.68 0.72
N TYR A 12 -2.32 11.00 0.61
CA TYR A 12 -1.36 11.72 -0.24
C TYR A 12 0.10 11.30 -0.01
N VAL A 13 0.50 11.11 1.25
CA VAL A 13 1.89 10.71 1.60
C VAL A 13 2.06 9.19 1.56
N GLY A 14 1.14 8.46 2.21
CA GLY A 14 1.34 7.03 2.43
C GLY A 14 1.26 6.18 1.16
N LEU A 15 0.41 6.55 0.20
CA LEU A 15 0.31 5.79 -1.06
C LEU A 15 1.61 5.78 -1.89
N PRO A 16 2.22 6.93 -2.26
CA PRO A 16 3.46 6.93 -3.02
C PRO A 16 4.61 6.26 -2.25
N VAL A 17 4.64 6.39 -0.91
CA VAL A 17 5.60 5.69 -0.05
C VAL A 17 5.41 4.17 -0.13
N ALA A 18 4.17 3.67 -0.03
CA ALA A 18 3.88 2.24 -0.15
C ALA A 18 4.28 1.69 -1.52
N VAL A 19 3.99 2.41 -2.60
CA VAL A 19 4.35 2.02 -3.97
C VAL A 19 5.88 2.01 -4.15
N ALA A 20 6.58 3.02 -3.65
CA ALA A 20 8.04 3.07 -3.70
C ALA A 20 8.68 1.91 -2.92
N PHE A 21 8.19 1.61 -1.72
CA PHE A 21 8.66 0.45 -0.97
C PHE A 21 8.33 -0.87 -1.67
N GLY A 22 7.16 -0.99 -2.29
CA GLY A 22 6.77 -2.17 -3.07
C GLY A 22 7.70 -2.53 -4.22
N LYS A 23 8.32 -1.52 -4.84
CA LYS A 23 9.32 -1.72 -5.91
C LYS A 23 10.60 -2.41 -5.40
N ILE A 24 10.94 -2.25 -4.11
CA ILE A 24 12.18 -2.77 -3.50
C ILE A 24 11.90 -3.99 -2.59
N PHE A 25 10.76 -3.95 -1.87
CA PHE A 25 10.32 -4.93 -0.90
C PHE A 25 8.92 -5.45 -1.31
N PRO A 26 8.85 -6.54 -2.09
CA PRO A 26 7.58 -7.06 -2.62
C PRO A 26 6.55 -7.48 -1.54
N ALA A 27 6.99 -7.67 -0.30
CA ALA A 27 6.12 -8.01 0.84
C ALA A 27 5.54 -6.77 1.56
N THR A 28 5.62 -5.57 0.95
CA THR A 28 5.08 -4.33 1.53
C THR A 28 3.56 -4.41 1.67
N ILE A 29 3.07 -4.14 2.88
CA ILE A 29 1.65 -4.11 3.22
C ILE A 29 1.18 -2.66 3.11
N ALA A 30 0.21 -2.41 2.23
CA ALA A 30 -0.44 -1.12 2.08
C ALA A 30 -1.79 -1.17 2.81
N PHE A 31 -1.85 -0.62 4.02
CA PHE A 31 -3.02 -0.69 4.88
C PHE A 31 -3.76 0.64 4.93
N ASP A 32 -5.09 0.60 4.82
CA ASP A 32 -5.96 1.74 5.14
C ASP A 32 -7.18 1.24 5.92
N ILE A 33 -7.76 2.08 6.77
CA ILE A 33 -8.99 1.74 7.52
C ILE A 33 -10.24 1.82 6.65
N SER A 34 -10.17 2.54 5.53
CA SER A 34 -11.30 2.78 4.64
C SER A 34 -11.39 1.70 3.56
N GLU A 35 -12.40 0.84 3.65
CA GLU A 35 -12.69 -0.15 2.58
C GLU A 35 -12.91 0.52 1.22
N ARG A 36 -13.58 1.68 1.22
CA ARG A 36 -13.77 2.48 0.02
C ARG A 36 -12.42 2.85 -0.62
N ARG A 37 -11.46 3.32 0.18
CA ARG A 37 -10.13 3.69 -0.33
C ARG A 37 -9.39 2.47 -0.89
N ILE A 38 -9.44 1.34 -0.18
CA ILE A 38 -8.81 0.11 -0.66
C ILE A 38 -9.42 -0.37 -1.98
N ASN A 39 -10.74 -0.27 -2.15
CA ASN A 39 -11.40 -0.66 -3.40
C ASN A 39 -11.03 0.30 -4.55
N GLU A 40 -11.05 1.62 -4.32
CA GLU A 40 -10.57 2.61 -5.30
C GLU A 40 -9.16 2.26 -5.81
N LEU A 41 -8.23 1.98 -4.90
CA LEU A 41 -6.84 1.68 -5.26
C LEU A 41 -6.68 0.35 -6.00
N ARG A 42 -7.46 -0.69 -5.61
CA ARG A 42 -7.50 -1.97 -6.33
C ARG A 42 -8.06 -1.83 -7.74
N ASP A 43 -8.98 -0.90 -7.95
CA ASP A 43 -9.52 -0.56 -9.27
C ASP A 43 -8.54 0.33 -10.08
N GLY A 44 -7.37 0.65 -9.52
CA GLY A 44 -6.36 1.50 -10.15
C GLY A 44 -6.69 2.99 -10.10
N VAL A 45 -7.54 3.41 -9.17
CA VAL A 45 -7.97 4.81 -9.02
C VAL A 45 -7.34 5.42 -7.78
N ASP A 46 -6.41 6.34 -7.98
CA ASP A 46 -5.94 7.23 -6.92
C ASP A 46 -6.61 8.61 -7.00
N ARG A 47 -7.46 8.94 -6.02
CA ARG A 47 -8.06 10.27 -5.89
C ARG A 47 -7.10 11.38 -5.48
N THR A 48 -5.89 11.05 -5.01
CA THR A 48 -4.88 12.07 -4.68
C THR A 48 -4.12 12.56 -5.91
N GLY A 49 -4.07 11.73 -6.96
CA GLY A 49 -3.37 12.04 -8.21
C GLY A 49 -1.85 11.85 -8.11
N GLU A 50 -1.36 11.23 -7.03
CA GLU A 50 0.08 11.08 -6.76
C GLU A 50 0.66 9.82 -7.40
N VAL A 51 -0.18 8.81 -7.65
CA VAL A 51 0.21 7.56 -8.29
C VAL A 51 -0.76 7.25 -9.42
N ASP A 52 -0.23 6.95 -10.60
CA ASP A 52 -1.06 6.63 -11.75
C ASP A 52 -1.58 5.18 -11.73
N ALA A 53 -2.59 4.91 -12.56
CA ALA A 53 -3.23 3.60 -12.63
C ALA A 53 -2.29 2.48 -13.09
N THR A 54 -1.25 2.82 -13.86
CA THR A 54 -0.24 1.86 -14.33
C THR A 54 0.66 1.45 -13.18
N GLU A 55 1.18 2.41 -12.43
CA GLU A 55 2.00 2.16 -11.24
C GLU A 55 1.25 1.36 -10.17
N LEU A 56 -0.05 1.65 -9.96
CA LEU A 56 -0.88 0.85 -9.04
C LEU A 56 -0.99 -0.61 -9.48
N LYS A 57 -1.19 -0.85 -10.78
CA LYS A 57 -1.34 -2.21 -11.35
C LYS A 57 -0.04 -2.98 -11.42
N GLU A 58 1.08 -2.30 -11.66
CA GLU A 58 2.41 -2.90 -11.71
C GLU A 58 2.98 -3.14 -10.31
N SER A 59 2.48 -2.43 -9.29
CA SER A 59 2.93 -2.63 -7.91
C SER A 59 2.57 -4.03 -7.40
N SER A 60 3.52 -4.65 -6.71
CA SER A 60 3.33 -5.95 -6.04
C SER A 60 2.76 -5.82 -4.62
N ILE A 61 2.32 -4.62 -4.22
CA ILE A 61 1.88 -4.34 -2.85
C ILE A 61 0.47 -4.84 -2.60
N VAL A 62 0.25 -5.31 -1.37
CA VAL A 62 -1.06 -5.81 -0.95
C VAL A 62 -1.83 -4.69 -0.29
N PHE A 63 -2.87 -4.19 -0.98
CA PHE A 63 -3.87 -3.28 -0.41
C PHE A 63 -4.81 -4.05 0.52
N THR A 64 -4.95 -3.63 1.78
CA THR A 64 -5.81 -4.32 2.75
C THR A 64 -6.40 -3.40 3.82
N THR A 65 -7.58 -3.76 4.33
CA THR A 65 -8.17 -3.21 5.56
C THR A 65 -8.04 -4.16 6.76
N ASP A 66 -7.51 -5.37 6.56
CA ASP A 66 -7.38 -6.37 7.63
C ASP A 66 -6.14 -6.10 8.49
N ARG A 67 -6.37 -5.63 9.71
CA ARG A 67 -5.32 -5.38 10.71
C ARG A 67 -4.50 -6.63 11.04
N LYS A 68 -5.04 -7.84 10.85
CA LYS A 68 -4.29 -9.10 11.09
C LYS A 68 -3.11 -9.25 10.13
N MET A 69 -3.17 -8.64 8.95
CA MET A 69 -2.08 -8.67 7.96
C MET A 69 -0.84 -7.90 8.44
N LEU A 70 -1.01 -6.93 9.34
CA LEU A 70 0.08 -6.17 9.96
C LEU A 70 0.94 -7.05 10.89
N LYS A 71 0.45 -8.22 11.30
CA LYS A 71 1.22 -9.15 12.13
C LYS A 71 2.45 -9.64 11.37
N GLY A 72 3.61 -9.48 12.01
CA GLY A 72 4.90 -9.87 11.43
C GLY A 72 5.49 -8.85 10.47
N ALA A 73 4.88 -7.66 10.32
CA ALA A 73 5.61 -6.51 9.81
C ALA A 73 6.71 -6.13 10.81
N THR A 74 7.87 -5.75 10.29
CA THR A 74 9.09 -5.46 11.05
C THR A 74 9.39 -3.96 11.10
N PHE A 75 8.79 -3.19 10.19
CA PHE A 75 8.85 -1.73 10.15
C PHE A 75 7.49 -1.14 9.77
N PHE A 76 7.11 -0.04 10.46
CA PHE A 76 5.84 0.65 10.27
C PHE A 76 6.07 2.10 9.89
N VAL A 77 5.37 2.56 8.86
CA VAL A 77 5.32 3.96 8.41
C VAL A 77 3.94 4.54 8.71
#